data_AF-M1D5A9-F1
#
_entry.id   AF-M1D5A9-F1
#
_cell.length_a   1.000
_cell.length_b   1.000
_cell.length_c   1.000
_cell.angle_alpha   90.00
_cell.angle_beta   90.00
_cell.angle_gamma   90.00
#
_symmetry.space_group_name_H-M   'P 1'
#
loop_
_entity.id
_entity.type
_entity.pdbx_description
1 polymer ?
#
loop_
_entity_poly.entity_id
_entity_poly.type
_entity_poly.pdbx_seq_one_letter_code
_entity_poly.pdbx_strand_id
1 'polypeptide(L)'
;MYEHAKKVGEVLLGEQNVQYASITMGAEDFSFYSQKMPAAFFIIGSQNETATATGVKGLHSPYFTLDEDVLPIGAALHAAVAISYFDTHVQT
;
A
#
# COMPACT_ATOMS: atom_id res chain seq x y z
N MET A 1 -6.69 -12.19 -2.53
CA MET A 1 -5.51 -11.31 -2.53
C MET A 1 -5.39 -10.44 -1.30
N TYR A 2 -6.48 -9.84 -0.78
CA TYR A 2 -6.43 -9.02 0.45
C TYR A 2 -5.75 -9.73 1.63
N GLU A 3 -6.26 -10.88 2.07
CA GLU A 3 -5.69 -11.63 3.22
C GLU A 3 -4.21 -11.98 3.03
N HIS A 4 -3.81 -12.32 1.80
CA HIS A 4 -2.41 -12.60 1.46
C HIS A 4 -1.54 -11.35 1.62
N ALA A 5 -1.93 -10.25 0.99
CA ALA A 5 -1.19 -9.00 1.05
C ALA A 5 -1.12 -8.43 2.48
N LYS A 6 -2.23 -8.51 3.23
CA LYS A 6 -2.29 -8.13 4.65
C LYS A 6 -1.29 -8.95 5.47
N LYS A 7 -1.35 -10.28 5.39
CA LYS A 7 -0.44 -11.17 6.13
C LYS A 7 1.03 -10.90 5.82
N VAL A 8 1.37 -10.73 4.54
CA VAL A 8 2.75 -10.39 4.13
C VAL A 8 3.17 -9.03 4.72
N GLY A 9 2.30 -8.02 4.65
CA GLY A 9 2.53 -6.72 5.25
C GLY A 9 2.76 -6.81 6.77
N GLU A 10 1.95 -7.60 7.48
CA GLU A 10 2.06 -7.74 8.95
C GLU A 10 3.37 -8.43 9.35
N VAL A 11 3.83 -9.42 8.58
CA VAL A 11 5.13 -10.06 8.80
C VAL A 11 6.28 -9.10 8.52
N LEU A 12 6.19 -8.30 7.44
CA LEU A 12 7.26 -7.40 7.02
C LEU A 12 7.37 -6.14 7.88
N LEU A 13 6.23 -5.56 8.26
CA LEU A 13 6.13 -4.22 8.86
C LEU A 13 5.65 -4.25 10.31
N GLY A 14 5.15 -5.38 10.81
CA GLY A 14 4.47 -5.50 12.10
C GLY A 14 2.98 -5.17 12.01
N GLU A 15 2.16 -5.88 12.78
CA GLU A 15 0.70 -5.80 12.75
C GLU A 15 0.17 -4.37 12.96
N GLN A 16 0.75 -3.63 13.90
CA GLN A 16 0.37 -2.26 14.21
C GLN A 16 0.53 -1.26 13.04
N ASN A 17 1.38 -1.60 12.06
CA ASN A 17 1.68 -0.77 10.90
C ASN A 17 0.82 -1.13 9.67
N VAL A 18 -0.04 -2.14 9.78
CA VAL A 18 -0.96 -2.53 8.71
C VAL A 18 -2.39 -2.26 9.18
N GLN A 19 -3.03 -1.29 8.54
CA GLN A 19 -4.35 -0.82 8.95
C GLN A 19 -5.34 -0.94 7.78
N TYR A 20 -6.63 -1.04 8.12
CA TYR A 20 -7.66 -0.99 7.10
C TYR A 20 -7.70 0.40 6.48
N ALA A 21 -7.56 0.48 5.16
CA ALA A 21 -7.63 1.75 4.46
C ALA A 21 -9.07 2.30 4.52
N SER A 22 -9.20 3.58 4.88
CA SER A 22 -10.47 4.28 4.83
C SER A 22 -11.02 4.30 3.40
N ILE A 23 -12.32 4.05 3.25
CA ILE A 23 -12.99 4.15 1.95
C ILE A 23 -12.98 5.61 1.51
N THR A 24 -12.58 5.85 0.25
CA THR A 24 -12.63 7.16 -0.37
C THR A 24 -13.54 7.13 -1.59
N MET A 25 -14.07 8.29 -1.98
CA MET A 25 -14.82 8.47 -3.23
C MET A 25 -13.91 8.88 -4.40
N GLY A 26 -12.60 8.60 -4.30
CA GLY A 26 -11.64 8.85 -5.37
C GLY A 26 -11.89 7.95 -6.58
N ALA A 27 -11.55 8.44 -7.77
CA ALA A 27 -11.54 7.62 -8.98
C ALA A 27 -10.16 6.99 -9.16
N GLU A 28 -10.14 5.69 -9.45
CA GLU A 28 -8.91 4.90 -9.64
C GLU A 28 -9.16 3.85 -10.73
N ASP A 29 -8.34 3.85 -11.77
CA ASP A 29 -8.51 2.96 -12.92
C ASP A 29 -8.04 1.53 -12.63
N PHE A 30 -7.33 1.32 -11.52
CA PHE A 30 -6.99 -0.02 -11.01
C PHE A 30 -8.24 -0.93 -10.88
N SER A 31 -9.41 -0.32 -10.67
CA SER A 31 -10.70 -1.02 -10.62
C SER A 31 -10.99 -1.88 -11.86
N PHE A 32 -10.49 -1.50 -13.04
CA PHE A 32 -10.64 -2.32 -14.25
C PHE A 32 -9.89 -3.66 -14.15
N TYR A 33 -8.74 -3.72 -13.46
CA TYR A 33 -8.05 -4.99 -13.21
C TYR A 33 -8.81 -5.85 -12.20
N SER A 34 -9.27 -5.27 -11.09
CA SER A 34 -9.97 -6.01 -10.03
C SER A 34 -11.31 -6.59 -10.48
N GLN A 35 -11.92 -6.05 -11.54
CA GLN A 35 -13.11 -6.63 -12.18
C GLN A 35 -12.81 -7.91 -12.98
N LYS A 36 -11.55 -8.16 -13.34
CA LYS A 36 -11.16 -9.26 -14.24
C LYS A 36 -10.36 -10.37 -13.55
N MET A 37 -9.69 -10.06 -12.45
CA MET A 37 -8.87 -11.03 -11.71
C MET A 37 -8.88 -10.73 -10.20
N PRO A 38 -8.61 -11.73 -9.35
CA PRO A 38 -8.37 -11.49 -7.93
C PRO A 38 -7.24 -10.47 -7.75
N ALA A 39 -7.55 -9.32 -7.15
CA ALA A 39 -6.61 -8.23 -6.97
C ALA A 39 -6.66 -7.70 -5.53
N ALA A 40 -5.59 -7.02 -5.12
CA ALA A 40 -5.53 -6.23 -3.90
C ALA A 40 -4.91 -4.88 -4.24
N PHE A 41 -5.50 -3.82 -3.72
CA PHE A 41 -4.99 -2.45 -3.80
C PHE A 41 -4.70 -1.99 -2.37
N PHE A 42 -3.53 -1.40 -2.14
CA PHE A 42 -3.13 -0.92 -0.83
C PHE A 42 -2.48 0.45 -0.95
N ILE A 43 -2.61 1.24 0.12
CA ILE A 43 -2.04 2.58 0.23
C ILE A 43 -0.82 2.50 1.14
N ILE A 44 0.29 3.09 0.72
CA ILE A 44 1.48 3.26 1.55
C ILE A 44 1.40 4.66 2.16
N GLY A 45 1.34 4.74 3.48
CA GLY A 45 1.35 6.02 4.18
C GLY A 45 2.66 6.75 3.93
N SER A 46 2.58 8.00 3.47
CA SER A 46 3.73 8.85 3.13
C SER A 46 3.82 10.12 3.97
N GLN A 47 3.05 10.19 5.06
CA GLN A 47 3.01 11.34 5.94
C GLN A 47 4.10 11.22 7.00
N ASN A 48 4.92 12.27 7.14
CA ASN A 48 5.91 12.39 8.21
C ASN A 48 5.53 13.46 9.25
N GLU A 49 6.33 13.59 10.30
CA GLU A 49 6.12 14.56 11.38
C GLU A 49 6.09 16.00 10.86
N THR A 50 6.93 16.32 9.88
CA THR A 50 7.00 17.66 9.27
C THR A 50 5.70 17.99 8.55
N ALA A 51 5.23 17.10 7.67
CA ALA A 51 3.96 17.26 6.96
C ALA A 51 2.76 17.39 7.93
N THR A 52 2.82 16.67 9.06
CA THR A 52 1.83 16.77 10.14
C THR A 52 1.86 18.13 10.80
N ALA A 53 3.04 18.63 11.17
CA ALA A 53 3.22 19.92 11.83
C ALA A 53 2.87 21.11 10.94
N THR A 54 3.13 21.04 9.64
CA THR A 54 2.86 22.12 8.68
C THR A 54 1.47 22.05 8.04
N GLY A 55 0.69 21.01 8.38
CA GLY A 55 -0.61 20.71 7.80
C GLY A 55 -0.51 19.90 6.51
N VAL A 56 -1.15 18.73 6.52
CA VAL A 56 -1.14 17.75 5.43
C VAL A 56 -1.73 18.36 4.16
N LYS A 57 -0.98 18.23 3.05
CA LYS A 57 -1.43 18.60 1.71
C LYS A 57 -1.79 17.33 0.96
N GLY A 58 -3.05 17.18 0.60
CA GLY A 58 -3.55 15.98 -0.09
C GLY A 58 -3.02 15.85 -1.52
N LEU A 59 -3.28 14.69 -2.12
CA LEU A 59 -3.07 14.45 -3.54
C LEU A 59 -3.74 15.54 -4.39
N HIS A 60 -3.13 15.88 -5.54
CA HIS A 60 -3.51 16.99 -6.44
C HIS A 60 -3.26 18.42 -5.92
N SER A 61 -2.75 18.60 -4.70
CA SER A 61 -2.28 19.93 -4.26
C SER A 61 -0.94 20.29 -4.91
N PRO A 62 -0.71 21.55 -5.33
CA PRO A 62 0.62 22.01 -5.77
C PRO A 62 1.65 22.05 -4.63
N TYR A 63 1.21 21.87 -3.38
CA TYR A 63 2.04 21.83 -2.19
C TYR A 63 2.20 20.41 -1.63
N PHE A 64 1.76 19.39 -2.38
CA PHE A 64 1.99 18.01 -2.00
C PHE A 64 3.50 17.74 -1.85
N THR A 65 3.86 17.02 -0.81
CA THR A 65 5.23 16.56 -0.55
C THR A 65 5.20 15.08 -0.25
N LEU A 66 6.24 14.37 -0.68
CA LEU A 66 6.40 12.93 -0.48
C LEU A 66 7.51 12.73 0.54
N ASP A 67 7.24 11.95 1.59
CA ASP A 67 8.28 11.40 2.44
C ASP A 67 9.01 10.26 1.69
N GLU A 68 10.26 10.49 1.28
CA GLU A 68 11.01 9.51 0.48
C GLU A 68 11.47 8.29 1.28
N ASP A 69 11.46 8.37 2.61
CA ASP A 69 11.78 7.26 3.51
C ASP A 69 10.79 6.08 3.37
N VAL A 70 9.64 6.30 2.74
CA VAL A 70 8.63 5.25 2.48
C VAL A 70 8.89 4.48 1.17
N LEU A 71 9.78 4.97 0.30
CA LEU A 71 10.08 4.31 -0.98
C LEU A 71 10.65 2.89 -0.78
N PRO A 72 11.60 2.65 0.15
CA PRO A 72 12.08 1.30 0.44
C PRO A 72 10.98 0.38 1.00
N ILE A 73 10.08 0.92 1.83
CA ILE A 73 8.93 0.17 2.37
C ILE A 73 8.02 -0.29 1.25
N GLY A 74 7.66 0.62 0.34
CA GLY A 74 6.82 0.31 -0.81
C GLY A 74 7.44 -0.74 -1.72
N ALA A 75 8.73 -0.60 -2.04
CA ALA A 75 9.45 -1.57 -2.85
C ALA A 75 9.51 -2.96 -2.20
N ALA A 76 9.86 -3.02 -0.91
CA ALA A 76 9.94 -4.26 -0.16
C ALA A 76 8.58 -4.97 -0.05
N LEU A 77 7.50 -4.23 0.21
CA LEU A 77 6.16 -4.81 0.32
C LEU A 77 5.69 -5.41 -1.02
N HIS A 78 5.88 -4.70 -2.14
CA HIS A 78 5.53 -5.23 -3.46
C HIS A 78 6.31 -6.51 -3.79
N ALA A 79 7.63 -6.50 -3.57
CA ALA A 79 8.49 -7.66 -3.80
C ALA A 79 8.08 -8.86 -2.92
N ALA A 80 7.87 -8.63 -1.63
CA ALA A 80 7.48 -9.66 -0.68
C ALA A 80 6.12 -10.28 -1.02
N VAL A 81 5.13 -9.46 -1.41
CA VAL A 81 3.80 -9.95 -1.81
C VAL A 81 3.91 -10.85 -3.03
N ALA A 82 4.69 -10.46 -4.03
CA ALA A 82 4.90 -11.23 -5.25
C ALA A 82 5.62 -12.56 -4.98
N ILE A 83 6.75 -12.52 -4.27
CA ILE A 83 7.52 -13.73 -3.92
C ILE A 83 6.66 -14.69 -3.11
N SER A 84 6.05 -14.21 -2.03
CA SER A 84 5.21 -15.04 -1.16
C SER A 84 4.02 -15.63 -1.92
N TYR A 85 3.46 -14.92 -2.90
CA TYR A 85 2.38 -15.45 -3.73
C TYR A 85 2.84 -16.67 -4.52
N PHE A 86 4.00 -16.60 -5.18
CA PHE A 86 4.56 -17.75 -5.89
C PHE A 86 4.85 -18.92 -4.94
N ASP A 87 5.45 -18.67 -3.79
CA ASP A 87 5.80 -19.74 -2.83
C ASP A 87 4.59 -20.47 -2.25
N THR A 88 3.43 -19.80 -2.16
CA THR A 88 2.26 -20.32 -1.43
C THR A 88 1.07 -20.69 -2.31
N HIS A 89 0.95 -20.08 -3.50
CA HIS A 89 -0.22 -20.27 -4.37
C HIS A 89 0.14 -20.92 -5.71
N VAL A 90 1.42 -20.96 -6.07
CA VAL A 90 1.90 -21.59 -7.30
C VAL A 90 2.75 -22.79 -6.90
N GLN A 91 2.14 -23.99 -6.90
CA GLN A 91 2.89 -25.23 -6.71
C GLN A 91 3.97 -25.34 -7.80
N THR A 92 5.24 -25.37 -7.42
CA THR A 92 6.31 -26.00 -8.21
C THR A 92 6.32 -27.49 -7.97
#